data_AF-A0A962P037-F1
#
_entry.id   AF-A0A962P037-F1
#
_cell.length_a   1.000
_cell.length_b   1.000
_cell.length_c   1.000
_cell.angle_alpha   90.00
_cell.angle_beta   90.00
_cell.angle_gamma   90.00
#
_symmetry.space_group_name_H-M   'P 1'
#
loop_
_entity.id
_entity.type
_entity.pdbx_description
1 polymer ?
#
loop_
_entity_poly.entity_id
_entity_poly.type
_entity_poly.pdbx_seq_one_letter_code
_entity_poly.pdbx_strand_id
1 'polypeptide(L)'
;MQKFHATLYGYHMPAMGTAVSAYFVGQRLFIDNMPIELHSSQLSVSVGGMEHDELFLNWCDSEETQWALKAASTADIDIIVNSAPAALQSQLSKWHQRHRHHKTLWGLLGAAV
;
A
#
# COMPACT_ATOMS: atom_id res chain seq x y z
N MET A 1 16.40 -8.32 2.09
CA MET A 1 15.29 -7.66 1.38
C MET A 1 14.02 -8.32 1.86
N GLN A 2 13.11 -7.57 2.46
CA GLN A 2 11.86 -8.12 2.97
C GLN A 2 10.79 -7.97 1.88
N LYS A 3 10.19 -9.10 1.49
CA LYS A 3 9.09 -9.12 0.53
C LYS A 3 7.78 -9.02 1.27
N PHE A 4 6.79 -8.44 0.61
CA PHE A 4 5.42 -8.37 1.10
C PHE A 4 4.47 -8.90 0.04
N HIS A 5 3.37 -9.49 0.50
CA HIS A 5 2.31 -10.02 -0.36
C HIS A 5 1.29 -8.92 -0.66
N ALA A 6 0.83 -8.90 -1.91
CA ALA A 6 -0.11 -7.90 -2.36
C ALA A 6 -1.02 -8.45 -3.47
N THR A 7 -2.10 -7.72 -3.74
CA THR A 7 -2.98 -7.94 -4.90
C THR A 7 -2.81 -6.78 -5.87
N LEU A 8 -2.39 -7.11 -7.08
CA LEU A 8 -2.21 -6.17 -8.18
C LEU A 8 -3.52 -6.02 -8.97
N TYR A 9 -3.92 -4.78 -9.20
CA TYR A 9 -5.07 -4.36 -10.01
C TYR A 9 -4.59 -3.48 -11.15
N GLY A 10 -5.22 -3.61 -12.31
CA GLY A 10 -4.94 -2.81 -13.49
C GLY A 10 -5.95 -3.09 -14.60
N TYR A 11 -5.95 -2.25 -15.64
CA TYR A 11 -6.96 -2.27 -16.72
C TYR A 11 -7.09 -3.62 -17.45
N HIS A 12 -6.00 -4.37 -17.61
CA HIS A 12 -6.00 -5.70 -18.24
C HIS A 12 -5.97 -6.88 -17.25
N MET A 13 -6.19 -6.65 -15.95
CA MET A 13 -6.18 -7.72 -14.95
C MET A 13 -7.60 -8.23 -14.63
N PRO A 14 -7.73 -9.46 -14.11
CA PRO A 14 -8.99 -9.94 -13.57
C PRO A 14 -9.58 -8.96 -12.56
N ALA A 15 -10.92 -8.90 -12.45
CA ALA A 15 -11.59 -8.02 -11.49
C ALA A 15 -11.20 -8.30 -10.03
N MET A 16 -10.76 -9.52 -9.71
CA MET A 16 -10.26 -9.88 -8.38
C MET A 16 -8.81 -9.45 -8.13
N GLY A 17 -8.12 -8.96 -9.17
CA GLY A 17 -6.68 -8.70 -9.18
C GLY A 17 -5.85 -9.98 -9.26
N THR A 18 -4.54 -9.81 -9.29
CA THR A 18 -3.56 -10.91 -9.30
C THR A 18 -2.75 -10.88 -8.02
N ALA A 19 -2.65 -12.01 -7.31
CA ALA A 19 -1.77 -12.12 -6.16
C ALA A 19 -0.30 -12.05 -6.60
N VAL A 20 0.46 -11.14 -6.00
CA VAL A 20 1.87 -10.89 -6.32
C VAL A 20 2.69 -10.75 -5.03
N SER A 21 4.00 -10.92 -5.16
CA SER A 21 4.96 -10.56 -4.11
C SER A 21 5.77 -9.37 -4.61
N ALA A 22 5.99 -8.38 -3.75
CA ALA A 22 6.71 -7.17 -4.12
C ALA A 22 7.71 -6.79 -3.03
N TYR A 23 8.70 -5.97 -3.39
CA TYR A 23 9.74 -5.51 -2.48
C TYR A 23 10.36 -4.20 -2.95
N PHE A 24 10.87 -3.43 -1.98
CA PHE A 24 11.62 -2.21 -2.26
C PHE A 24 13.12 -2.50 -2.29
N VAL A 25 13.83 -1.91 -3.27
CA VAL A 25 15.28 -1.83 -3.31
C VAL A 25 15.68 -0.38 -3.54
N GLY A 26 16.27 0.25 -2.53
CA GLY A 26 16.60 1.68 -2.57
C GLY A 26 15.34 2.53 -2.76
N GLN A 27 15.23 3.18 -3.92
CA GLN A 27 14.09 4.03 -4.30
C GLN A 27 13.12 3.35 -5.27
N ARG A 28 13.27 2.06 -5.53
CA ARG A 28 12.47 1.36 -6.55
C ARG A 28 11.65 0.22 -5.96
N LEU A 29 10.44 0.05 -6.47
CA LEU A 29 9.56 -1.07 -6.19
C LEU A 29 9.71 -2.11 -7.30
N PHE A 30 9.89 -3.36 -6.91
CA PHE A 30 9.94 -4.52 -7.79
C PHE A 30 8.78 -5.45 -7.48
N ILE A 31 8.20 -6.04 -8.52
CA ILE A 31 7.16 -7.07 -8.41
C ILE A 31 7.74 -8.38 -8.92
N ASP A 32 7.72 -9.43 -8.10
CA ASP A 32 8.18 -10.76 -8.50
C ASP A 32 7.37 -11.28 -9.69
N ASN A 33 8.05 -11.99 -10.59
CA ASN A 33 7.46 -12.58 -11.81
C ASN A 33 6.85 -11.57 -12.79
N MET A 34 7.13 -10.27 -12.63
CA MET A 34 6.74 -9.24 -13.60
C MET A 34 7.93 -8.32 -13.90
N PRO A 35 8.13 -7.90 -15.16
CA PRO A 35 9.17 -6.93 -15.52
C PRO A 35 8.73 -5.50 -15.17
N ILE A 36 8.18 -5.30 -13.95
CA ILE A 36 7.70 -4.00 -13.47
C ILE A 36 8.70 -3.49 -12.44
N GLU A 37 9.32 -2.36 -12.77
CA GLU A 37 10.24 -1.63 -11.90
C GLU A 37 9.79 -0.17 -11.85
N LEU A 38 9.41 0.29 -10.66
CA LEU A 38 8.79 1.61 -10.49
C LEU A 38 9.62 2.45 -9.53
N HIS A 39 9.87 3.70 -9.91
CA HIS A 39 10.53 4.63 -8.99
C HIS A 39 9.53 5.13 -7.94
N SER A 40 9.99 5.32 -6.71
CA SER A 40 9.16 5.75 -5.58
C SER A 40 8.42 7.06 -5.82
N SER A 41 8.98 7.95 -6.63
CA SER A 41 8.35 9.22 -7.03
C SER A 41 7.16 9.07 -7.97
N GLN A 42 7.00 7.90 -8.62
CA GLN A 42 5.86 7.57 -9.47
C GLN A 42 4.73 6.90 -8.67
N LEU A 43 5.04 6.46 -7.45
CA LEU A 43 4.09 5.81 -6.57
C LEU A 43 3.33 6.85 -5.75
N SER A 44 2.04 6.62 -5.58
CA SER A 44 1.16 7.36 -4.69
C SER A 44 0.48 6.41 -3.72
N VAL A 45 0.53 6.73 -2.43
CA VAL A 45 -0.11 5.92 -1.40
C VAL A 45 -1.56 6.38 -1.25
N SER A 46 -2.49 5.45 -1.46
CA SER A 46 -3.90 5.59 -1.11
C SER A 46 -4.24 4.60 -0.02
N VAL A 47 -5.19 4.95 0.83
CA VAL A 47 -5.59 4.15 1.98
C VAL A 47 -7.11 4.02 1.98
N GLY A 48 -7.58 2.82 2.30
CA GLY A 48 -8.99 2.45 2.26
C GLY A 48 -9.39 1.61 3.47
N GLY A 49 -10.67 1.26 3.51
CA GLY A 49 -11.25 0.40 4.55
C GLY A 49 -11.81 1.19 5.72
N MET A 50 -13.12 1.06 5.92
CA MET A 50 -13.80 1.61 7.11
C MET A 50 -13.58 0.72 8.34
N GLU A 51 -13.46 -0.60 8.14
CA GLU A 51 -13.32 -1.59 9.22
C GLU A 51 -11.91 -2.20 9.32
N HIS A 52 -11.16 -2.22 8.22
CA HIS A 52 -9.84 -2.86 8.15
C HIS A 52 -8.81 -1.90 7.56
N ASP A 53 -7.57 -1.99 8.03
CA ASP A 53 -6.45 -1.23 7.49
C ASP A 53 -6.13 -1.72 6.07
N GLU A 54 -6.54 -0.97 5.04
CA GLU A 54 -6.18 -1.26 3.65
C GLU A 54 -5.20 -0.21 3.12
N LEU A 55 -4.08 -0.67 2.56
CA LEU A 55 -3.06 0.17 1.95
C LEU A 55 -2.92 -0.17 0.47
N PHE A 56 -2.96 0.85 -0.36
CA PHE A 56 -2.84 0.77 -1.81
C PHE A 56 -1.64 1.62 -2.28
N LEU A 57 -0.75 1.02 -3.06
CA LEU A 57 0.27 1.74 -3.82
C LEU A 57 -0.23 1.90 -5.25
N ASN A 58 -0.40 3.13 -5.70
CA ASN A 58 -0.97 3.44 -7.01
C ASN A 58 0.08 4.10 -7.89
N TRP A 59 0.05 3.81 -9.19
CA TRP A 59 0.85 4.51 -10.18
C TRP A 59 0.11 4.57 -11.50
N CYS A 60 0.60 5.46 -12.37
CA CYS A 60 0.17 5.56 -13.74
C CYS A 60 1.36 5.15 -14.62
N ASP A 61 1.13 4.24 -15.56
CA ASP A 61 2.15 3.87 -16.55
C ASP A 61 2.20 4.93 -17.67
N SER A 62 3.20 4.81 -18.54
CA SER A 62 3.43 5.65 -19.72
C SER A 62 2.25 5.67 -20.72
N GLU A 63 1.40 4.64 -20.70
CA GLU A 63 0.16 4.56 -21.49
C GLU A 63 -1.06 5.15 -20.75
N GLU A 64 -0.85 5.96 -19.71
CA GLU A 64 -1.90 6.52 -18.83
C GLU A 64 -2.77 5.45 -18.13
N THR A 65 -2.30 4.21 -18.11
CA THR A 65 -3.00 3.11 -17.44
C THR A 65 -2.76 3.19 -15.94
N GLN A 66 -3.85 3.22 -15.17
CA GLN A 66 -3.81 3.22 -13.72
C GLN A 66 -3.63 1.79 -13.18
N TRP A 67 -2.70 1.67 -12.25
CA TRP A 67 -2.39 0.46 -11.53
C TRP A 67 -2.49 0.70 -10.03
N ALA A 68 -2.93 -0.34 -9.31
CA ALA A 68 -3.02 -0.30 -7.86
C ALA A 68 -2.54 -1.62 -7.27
N LEU A 69 -1.74 -1.54 -6.20
CA LEU A 69 -1.20 -2.69 -5.49
C LEU A 69 -1.64 -2.61 -4.04
N LYS A 70 -2.54 -3.53 -3.65
CA LYS A 70 -3.15 -3.60 -2.32
C LYS A 70 -2.36 -4.55 -1.43
N ALA A 71 -1.94 -4.13 -0.25
CA ALA A 71 -1.32 -5.04 0.73
C ALA A 71 -2.28 -6.17 1.15
N ALA A 72 -1.80 -7.41 1.23
CA ALA A 72 -2.63 -8.56 1.54
C ALA A 72 -3.02 -8.65 3.02
N SER A 73 -2.18 -8.16 3.93
CA SER A 73 -2.41 -8.21 5.37
C SER A 73 -1.78 -7.02 6.11
N THR A 74 -2.16 -6.81 7.38
CA THR A 74 -1.54 -5.80 8.24
C THR A 74 -0.03 -6.04 8.44
N ALA A 75 0.43 -7.30 8.42
CA ALA A 75 1.86 -7.61 8.48
C ALA A 75 2.59 -7.11 7.21
N ASP A 76 1.96 -7.26 6.03
CA ASP A 76 2.49 -6.74 4.77
C ASP A 76 2.53 -5.21 4.76
N ILE A 77 1.53 -4.55 5.35
CA ILE A 77 1.51 -3.10 5.56
C ILE A 77 2.72 -2.66 6.39
N ASP A 78 3.02 -3.35 7.50
CA ASP A 78 4.17 -3.03 8.34
C ASP A 78 5.49 -3.18 7.57
N ILE A 79 5.61 -4.22 6.73
CA ILE A 79 6.77 -4.42 5.85
C ILE A 79 6.89 -3.25 4.86
N ILE A 80 5.79 -2.84 4.22
CA ILE A 80 5.77 -1.69 3.31
C ILE A 80 6.20 -0.42 4.03
N VAL A 81 5.64 -0.14 5.21
CA VAL A 81 5.94 1.07 5.98
C VAL A 81 7.42 1.14 6.39
N ASN A 82 7.99 0.02 6.85
CA ASN A 82 9.38 -0.04 7.28
C ASN A 82 10.38 -0.08 6.12
N SER A 83 9.98 -0.68 4.98
CA SER A 83 10.87 -0.83 3.81
C SER A 83 10.73 0.29 2.79
N ALA A 84 9.68 1.12 2.89
CA ALA A 84 9.42 2.17 1.92
C ALA A 84 10.50 3.27 1.98
N PRO A 85 10.90 3.78 0.80
CA PRO A 85 11.84 4.90 0.73
C PRO A 85 11.27 6.18 1.33
N ALA A 86 12.17 7.08 1.75
CA ALA A 86 11.84 8.35 2.40
C ALA A 86 10.81 9.22 1.65
N ALA A 87 10.78 9.14 0.31
CA ALA A 87 9.80 9.82 -0.52
C ALA A 87 8.34 9.43 -0.16
N LEU A 88 8.11 8.14 0.14
CA LEU A 88 6.80 7.61 0.52
C LEU A 88 6.56 7.67 2.04
N GLN A 89 7.62 7.71 2.86
CA GLN A 89 7.51 7.74 4.32
C GLN A 89 6.68 8.91 4.83
N SER A 90 6.73 10.08 4.20
CA SER A 90 5.91 11.23 4.61
C SER A 90 4.41 10.97 4.44
N GLN A 91 4.02 10.31 3.34
CA GLN A 91 2.63 9.93 3.09
C GLN A 91 2.18 8.81 4.05
N LEU A 92 3.03 7.81 4.25
CA LEU A 92 2.79 6.68 5.16
C LEU A 92 2.70 7.11 6.63
N SER A 93 3.58 8.01 7.08
CA SER A 93 3.60 8.51 8.46
C SER A 93 2.36 9.36 8.79
N LYS A 94 1.93 10.23 7.86
CA LYS A 94 0.69 11.00 8.00
C LYS A 94 -0.53 10.08 8.15
N TRP A 95 -0.56 8.97 7.41
CA TRP A 95 -1.60 7.96 7.58
C TRP A 95 -1.52 7.26 8.94
N HIS A 96 -0.35 6.72 9.29
CA HIS A 96 -0.18 5.95 10.53
C HIS A 96 -0.58 6.76 11.78
N GLN A 97 -0.28 8.07 11.79
CA GLN A 97 -0.70 8.98 12.84
C GLN A 97 -2.22 9.25 12.84
N ARG A 98 -2.84 9.42 11.66
CA ARG A 98 -4.28 9.65 11.51
C ARG A 98 -5.13 8.42 11.85
N HIS A 99 -4.65 7.21 11.54
CA HIS A 99 -5.35 5.96 11.84
C HIS A 99 -5.30 5.64 13.34
N ARG A 100 -4.15 5.83 14.00
CA ARG A 100 -4.05 5.71 15.47
C ARG A 100 -5.03 6.65 16.19
N HIS A 101 -5.20 7.88 15.68
CA HIS A 101 -6.14 8.83 16.27
C HIS A 101 -7.62 8.42 16.10
N HIS A 102 -7.98 7.75 15.00
CA HIS A 102 -9.35 7.26 14.79
C HIS A 102 -9.71 6.08 15.71
N LYS A 103 -8.82 5.10 15.91
CA LYS A 103 -9.08 3.99 16.84
C LYS A 103 -9.34 4.48 18.27
N THR A 104 -8.67 5.56 18.70
CA THR A 104 -8.88 6.14 20.04
C THR A 104 -10.25 6.83 20.19
N LEU A 105 -10.76 7.50 19.16
CA LEU A 105 -12.04 8.21 19.25
C LEU A 105 -13.25 7.27 19.25
N TRP A 106 -13.20 6.16 18.50
CA TRP A 106 -14.26 5.16 18.53
C TRP A 106 -14.21 4.26 19.78
N GLY A 107 -13.02 4.04 20.36
CA GLY A 107 -12.88 3.33 21.64
C GLY A 107 -13.47 4.09 22.84
N LEU A 108 -13.50 5.44 22.79
CA LEU A 108 -14.07 6.27 23.85
C LEU A 108 -15.60 6.42 23.77
N LEU A 109 -16.20 6.22 22.59
CA LEU A 109 -17.66 6.26 22.41
C LEU A 109 -18.31 4.87 22.57
N GLY A 110 -17.53 3.78 22.55
CA GLY A 110 -18.02 2.42 22.80
C GLY A 110 -17.98 1.98 24.28
N ALA A 111 -17.39 2.77 25.18
CA ALA A 111 -17.32 2.46 26.62
C ALA A 111 -18.45 3.14 27.43
N ALA A 112 -19.49 3.65 26.75
CA ALA A 112 -20.66 4.27 27.38
C ALA A 112 -21.95 3.71 26.77
N VAL A 113 -22.16 2.40 26.85
CA VAL A 113 -23.48 1.74 26.88
C VAL A 113 -23.35 0.48 27.74
#